data_AF-A0A834N1N7-F1
#
_entry.id   AF-A0A834N1N7-F1
#
_cell.length_a   1.000
_cell.length_b   1.000
_cell.length_c   1.000
_cell.angle_alpha   90.00
_cell.angle_beta   90.00
_cell.angle_gamma   90.00
#
_symmetry.space_group_name_H-M   'P 1'
#
loop_
_entity.id
_entity.type
_entity.pdbx_description
1 polymer ?
#
loop_
_entity_poly.entity_id
_entity_poly.type
_entity_poly.pdbx_seq_one_letter_code
_entity_poly.pdbx_strand_id
1 'polypeptide(L)'
;MGNKVATFSEEQLEDYQDCTFFTRKEILRIFKRFREMGDPGMVPRTMTSQEASTLRLPLSYLARIPELKENPFRERISEVFTKSNRKQQSENTEGICFEDFLEMMSVFSEQAPRDLKVFYAFKIYDFDEDGVLGIGDLERTCRQLVQDGLTSEEVYTVCQKVLEESDIDGDGALSYLDFEHVVTRTPDFISTFHIRI
;
A
#
# COMPACT_ATOMS: atom_id res chain seq x y z
N MET A 1 18.54 0.46 36.83
CA MET A 1 18.28 1.79 36.23
C MET A 1 18.37 1.63 34.71
N GLY A 2 17.24 1.37 34.05
CA GLY A 2 17.23 1.24 32.60
C GLY A 2 16.87 2.58 31.98
N ASN A 3 17.86 3.31 31.47
CA ASN A 3 17.56 4.41 30.55
C ASN A 3 16.77 3.81 29.39
N LYS A 4 15.49 4.16 29.29
CA LYS A 4 14.71 3.90 28.08
C LYS A 4 15.31 4.79 27.01
N VAL A 5 16.29 4.28 26.29
CA VAL A 5 16.81 4.94 25.09
C VAL A 5 15.61 5.09 24.15
N ALA A 6 15.27 6.32 23.82
CA ALA A 6 14.18 6.61 22.90
C ALA A 6 14.51 6.01 21.53
N THR A 7 13.52 5.36 20.92
CA THR A 7 13.65 4.75 19.59
C THR A 7 13.77 5.80 18.49
N PHE A 8 13.07 6.92 18.66
CA PHE A 8 13.08 8.11 17.81
C PHE A 8 13.23 9.35 18.68
N SER A 9 13.70 10.46 18.12
CA SER A 9 13.64 11.77 18.79
C SER A 9 12.17 12.24 18.93
N GLU A 10 11.92 13.20 19.82
CA GLU A 10 10.58 13.79 19.96
C GLU A 10 10.14 14.51 18.68
N GLU A 11 11.06 15.23 18.03
CA GLU A 11 10.83 15.91 16.75
C GLU A 11 10.44 14.92 15.64
N GLN A 12 11.15 13.80 15.51
CA GLN A 12 10.79 12.76 14.53
C GLN A 12 9.41 12.17 14.79
N LEU A 13 9.06 11.94 16.06
CA LEU A 13 7.73 11.44 16.41
C LEU A 13 6.65 12.47 16.08
N GLU A 14 6.91 13.76 16.27
CA GLU A 14 6.00 14.84 15.89
C GLU A 14 5.81 14.88 14.38
N ASP A 15 6.89 14.88 13.59
CA ASP A 15 6.84 14.87 12.13
C ASP A 15 6.03 13.67 11.60
N TYR A 16 6.26 12.47 12.15
CA TYR A 16 5.51 11.27 11.77
C TYR A 16 4.04 11.34 12.19
N GLN A 17 3.72 11.95 13.32
CA GLN A 17 2.32 12.15 13.70
C GLN A 17 1.60 13.17 12.83
N ASP A 18 2.30 14.20 12.37
CA ASP A 18 1.73 15.24 11.52
C ASP A 18 1.52 14.74 10.08
N CYS A 19 2.39 13.83 9.62
CA CYS A 19 2.33 13.25 8.27
C CYS A 19 1.50 11.97 8.17
N THR A 20 1.04 11.38 9.29
CA THR A 20 0.33 10.09 9.31
C THR A 20 -0.88 10.10 10.22
N PHE A 21 -1.76 9.11 10.09
CA PHE A 21 -2.95 8.98 10.95
C PHE A 21 -2.65 8.18 12.22
N PHE A 22 -1.43 8.25 12.75
CA PHE A 22 -0.98 7.44 13.88
C PHE A 22 -0.58 8.27 15.09
N THR A 23 -0.84 7.71 16.26
CA THR A 23 -0.30 8.21 17.53
C THR A 23 1.16 7.79 17.71
N ARG A 24 1.91 8.48 18.59
CA ARG A 24 3.28 8.07 18.98
C ARG A 24 3.38 6.60 19.37
N LYS A 25 2.37 6.05 20.04
CA LYS A 25 2.35 4.65 20.47
C LYS A 25 2.21 3.69 19.28
N GLU A 26 1.44 4.05 18.27
CA GLU A 26 1.26 3.26 17.05
C GLU A 26 2.51 3.29 16.19
N ILE A 27 3.12 4.45 16.00
CA ILE A 27 4.41 4.60 15.27
C ILE A 27 5.48 3.67 15.89
N LEU A 28 5.58 3.63 17.22
CA LEU A 28 6.52 2.74 17.91
C LEU A 28 6.18 1.24 17.74
N ARG A 29 4.89 0.88 17.65
CA ARG A 29 4.46 -0.50 17.36
C ARG A 29 4.79 -0.89 15.92
N ILE A 30 4.55 0.00 14.97
CA ILE A 30 4.88 -0.18 13.55
C ILE A 30 6.39 -0.34 13.38
N PHE A 31 7.20 0.50 14.04
CA PHE A 31 8.66 0.34 14.04
C PHE A 31 9.12 -1.00 14.61
N LYS A 32 8.51 -1.44 15.71
CA LYS A 32 8.82 -2.77 16.28
C LYS A 32 8.56 -3.87 15.25
N ARG A 33 7.43 -3.81 14.53
CA ARG A 33 7.11 -4.76 13.44
C ARG A 33 8.11 -4.67 12.28
N PHE A 34 8.47 -3.48 11.84
CA PHE A 34 9.46 -3.26 10.78
C PHE A 34 10.81 -3.90 11.16
N ARG A 35 11.24 -3.74 12.41
CA ARG A 35 12.45 -4.37 12.94
C ARG A 35 12.36 -5.89 13.07
N GLU A 36 11.19 -6.43 13.43
CA GLU A 36 10.95 -7.88 13.47
C GLU A 36 10.90 -8.51 12.08
N MET A 37 10.60 -7.71 11.05
CA MET A 37 10.61 -8.13 9.66
C MET A 37 12.03 -8.38 9.14
N GLY A 38 12.99 -7.52 9.52
CA GLY A 38 14.39 -7.62 9.17
C GLY A 38 15.15 -8.69 9.98
N ASP A 39 16.28 -9.15 9.45
CA ASP A 39 17.14 -10.07 10.19
C ASP A 39 17.80 -9.38 11.40
N PRO A 40 18.17 -10.12 12.47
CA PRO A 40 18.73 -9.53 13.69
C PRO A 40 19.96 -8.67 13.41
N GLY A 41 19.85 -7.37 13.67
CA GLY A 41 20.94 -6.41 13.48
C GLY A 41 20.86 -5.57 12.20
N MET A 42 19.93 -5.87 11.27
CA MET A 42 19.71 -5.02 10.10
C MET A 42 19.09 -3.68 10.48
N VAL A 43 18.06 -3.68 11.34
CA VAL A 43 17.40 -2.45 11.80
C VAL A 43 17.89 -2.10 13.21
N PRO A 44 18.45 -0.90 13.42
CA PRO A 44 18.95 -0.47 14.72
C PRO A 44 17.81 -0.32 15.75
N ARG A 45 18.15 -0.26 17.04
CA ARG A 45 17.15 -0.07 18.12
C ARG A 45 16.67 1.39 18.24
N THR A 46 17.51 2.31 17.79
CA THR A 46 17.26 3.74 17.70
C THR A 46 17.49 4.10 16.25
N MET A 47 16.54 4.82 15.65
CA MET A 47 16.54 5.11 14.23
C MET A 47 16.61 6.62 14.03
N THR A 48 17.64 7.09 13.33
CA THR A 48 17.75 8.49 12.91
C THR A 48 16.84 8.78 11.71
N SER A 49 16.55 10.05 11.42
CA SER A 49 15.69 10.44 10.28
C SER A 49 16.33 10.03 8.94
N GLN A 50 17.65 10.11 8.84
CA GLN A 50 18.38 9.62 7.67
C GLN A 50 18.28 8.10 7.53
N GLU A 51 18.41 7.33 8.61
CA GLU A 51 18.25 5.87 8.54
C GLU A 51 16.81 5.47 8.21
N ALA A 52 15.80 6.21 8.70
CA ALA A 52 14.40 5.94 8.41
C ALA A 52 14.06 6.04 6.91
N SER A 53 14.71 6.96 6.19
CA SER A 53 14.54 7.17 4.75
C SER A 53 15.48 6.34 3.88
N THR A 54 16.68 6.00 4.38
CA THR A 54 17.74 5.33 3.58
C THR A 54 17.86 3.83 3.83
N LEU A 55 17.57 3.34 5.03
CA LEU A 55 17.70 1.92 5.37
C LEU A 55 16.55 1.15 4.74
N ARG A 56 16.87 0.36 3.69
CA ARG A 56 15.90 -0.45 2.95
C ARG A 56 16.00 -1.92 3.34
N LEU A 57 14.83 -2.53 3.58
CA LEU A 57 14.69 -3.98 3.69
C LEU A 57 14.24 -4.57 2.35
N PRO A 58 14.72 -5.75 1.94
CA PRO A 58 14.25 -6.40 0.72
C PRO A 58 12.72 -6.59 0.72
N LEU A 59 12.07 -6.39 -0.43
CA LEU A 59 10.60 -6.53 -0.54
C LEU A 59 10.09 -7.93 -0.17
N SER A 60 10.94 -8.96 -0.35
CA SER A 60 10.64 -10.34 0.06
C SER A 60 10.33 -10.47 1.56
N TYR A 61 10.81 -9.54 2.39
CA TYR A 61 10.54 -9.54 3.82
C TYR A 61 9.09 -9.13 4.15
N LEU A 62 8.38 -8.45 3.24
CA LEU A 62 6.95 -8.14 3.45
C LEU A 62 6.09 -9.40 3.57
N ALA A 63 6.51 -10.53 2.96
CA ALA A 63 5.85 -11.81 3.14
C ALA A 63 5.92 -12.35 4.59
N ARG A 64 6.79 -11.79 5.44
CA ARG A 64 6.86 -12.10 6.88
C ARG A 64 5.76 -11.42 7.68
N ILE A 65 5.08 -10.42 7.11
CA ILE A 65 3.92 -9.76 7.72
C ILE A 65 2.69 -10.64 7.45
N PRO A 66 2.08 -11.25 8.48
CA PRO A 66 0.91 -12.11 8.29
C PRO A 66 -0.23 -11.43 7.51
N GLU A 67 -0.44 -10.15 7.76
CA GLU A 67 -1.50 -9.34 7.18
C GLU A 67 -1.33 -9.10 5.67
N LEU A 68 -0.08 -9.04 5.19
CA LEU A 68 0.23 -8.89 3.75
C LEU A 68 0.49 -10.24 3.06
N LYS A 69 0.89 -11.27 3.82
CA LYS A 69 1.24 -12.57 3.27
C LYS A 69 0.08 -13.22 2.51
N GLU A 70 -1.12 -13.11 3.03
CA GLU A 70 -2.33 -13.70 2.45
C GLU A 70 -3.01 -12.75 1.43
N ASN A 71 -2.46 -11.55 1.21
CA ASN A 71 -3.04 -10.57 0.30
C ASN A 71 -2.55 -10.83 -1.15
N PRO A 72 -3.46 -11.09 -2.12
CA PRO A 72 -3.07 -11.34 -3.50
C PRO A 72 -2.40 -10.14 -4.18
N PHE A 73 -2.62 -8.92 -3.69
CA PHE A 73 -2.02 -7.69 -4.22
C PHE A 73 -0.72 -7.29 -3.50
N ARG A 74 -0.15 -8.12 -2.63
CA ARG A 74 1.02 -7.76 -1.80
C ARG A 74 2.20 -7.20 -2.59
N GLU A 75 2.48 -7.78 -3.76
CA GLU A 75 3.61 -7.40 -4.60
C GLU A 75 3.36 -6.01 -5.16
N ARG A 76 2.14 -5.78 -5.66
CA ARG A 76 1.75 -4.50 -6.22
C ARG A 76 1.64 -3.39 -5.17
N ILE A 77 1.10 -3.70 -3.99
CA ILE A 77 1.15 -2.82 -2.81
C ILE A 77 2.61 -2.40 -2.54
N SER A 78 3.51 -3.38 -2.44
CA SER A 78 4.92 -3.09 -2.16
C SER A 78 5.56 -2.19 -3.22
N GLU A 79 5.24 -2.40 -4.49
CA GLU A 79 5.75 -1.58 -5.58
C GLU A 79 5.21 -0.14 -5.52
N VAL A 80 3.91 0.05 -5.30
CA VAL A 80 3.28 1.39 -5.24
C VAL A 80 3.91 2.25 -4.12
N PHE A 81 4.07 1.68 -2.93
CA PHE A 81 4.61 2.39 -1.79
C PHE A 81 6.12 2.61 -1.89
N THR A 82 6.87 1.67 -2.47
CA THR A 82 8.32 1.86 -2.66
C THR A 82 8.66 2.78 -3.83
N LYS A 83 7.81 2.88 -4.86
CA LYS A 83 7.99 3.81 -5.99
C LYS A 83 7.65 5.26 -5.62
N SER A 84 6.71 5.49 -4.70
CA SER A 84 6.25 6.85 -4.38
C SER A 84 7.37 7.75 -3.80
N ASN A 85 8.33 7.19 -3.07
CA ASN A 85 9.51 7.91 -2.55
C ASN A 85 10.76 7.82 -3.45
N ARG A 86 10.70 7.26 -4.67
CA ARG A 86 11.85 7.14 -5.60
C ARG A 86 12.31 8.44 -6.24
N LYS A 87 11.68 9.58 -5.94
CA LYS A 87 11.99 10.88 -6.60
C LYS A 87 13.44 11.37 -6.42
N GLN A 88 14.30 10.72 -5.62
CA GLN A 88 15.65 11.24 -5.33
C GLN A 88 16.85 10.27 -5.41
N GLN A 89 16.75 8.97 -5.72
CA GLN A 89 17.98 8.16 -5.81
C GLN A 89 17.89 6.86 -6.64
N SER A 90 18.92 6.69 -7.48
CA SER A 90 19.44 5.50 -8.19
C SER A 90 18.52 4.29 -8.31
N GLU A 91 18.24 3.90 -9.57
CA GLU A 91 17.31 2.87 -10.03
C GLU A 91 17.53 1.42 -9.53
N ASN A 92 18.42 1.17 -8.57
CA ASN A 92 18.92 -0.18 -8.31
C ASN A 92 18.90 -0.64 -6.84
N THR A 93 18.06 -0.05 -5.99
CA THR A 93 17.85 -0.59 -4.63
C THR A 93 16.38 -0.95 -4.43
N GLU A 94 16.06 -2.19 -4.77
CA GLU A 94 14.78 -2.81 -4.46
C GLU A 94 14.66 -3.01 -2.95
N GLY A 95 13.73 -2.31 -2.32
CA GLY A 95 13.46 -2.48 -0.90
C GLY A 95 12.62 -1.36 -0.31
N ILE A 96 12.03 -1.63 0.85
CA ILE A 96 11.13 -0.75 1.58
C ILE A 96 11.87 -0.12 2.77
N CYS A 97 11.85 1.20 2.89
CA CYS A 97 12.37 1.90 4.07
C CYS A 97 11.30 2.03 5.17
N PHE A 98 11.67 2.56 6.34
CA PHE A 98 10.71 2.72 7.42
C PHE A 98 9.63 3.74 7.07
N GLU A 99 9.96 4.82 6.37
CA GLU A 99 8.99 5.84 5.94
C GLU A 99 8.01 5.27 4.91
N ASP A 100 8.49 4.55 3.89
CA ASP A 100 7.65 3.81 2.94
C ASP A 100 6.69 2.84 3.67
N PHE A 101 7.22 2.12 4.67
CA PHE A 101 6.43 1.19 5.47
C PHE A 101 5.39 1.91 6.34
N LEU A 102 5.75 3.02 6.95
CA LEU A 102 4.86 3.82 7.78
C LEU A 102 3.73 4.44 6.94
N GLU A 103 4.06 4.96 5.76
CA GLU A 103 3.09 5.47 4.78
C GLU A 103 2.11 4.38 4.35
N MET A 104 2.63 3.20 4.01
CA MET A 104 1.80 2.04 3.67
C MET A 104 0.82 1.70 4.80
N MET A 105 1.31 1.56 6.04
CA MET A 105 0.43 1.28 7.17
C MET A 105 -0.58 2.41 7.40
N SER A 106 -0.18 3.67 7.17
CA SER A 106 -1.03 4.85 7.34
C SER A 106 -2.21 4.81 6.39
N VAL A 107 -1.99 4.49 5.11
CA VAL A 107 -3.07 4.37 4.10
C VAL A 107 -4.05 3.24 4.46
N PHE A 108 -3.54 2.11 4.95
CA PHE A 108 -4.38 0.97 5.35
C PHE A 108 -5.04 1.14 6.73
N SER A 109 -4.76 2.23 7.45
CA SER A 109 -5.40 2.54 8.72
C SER A 109 -6.91 2.74 8.55
N GLU A 110 -7.70 2.38 9.57
CA GLU A 110 -9.13 2.71 9.61
C GLU A 110 -9.36 4.23 9.69
N GLN A 111 -8.39 4.99 10.19
CA GLN A 111 -8.47 6.45 10.33
C GLN A 111 -8.13 7.22 9.05
N ALA A 112 -7.59 6.53 8.03
CA ALA A 112 -7.22 7.20 6.78
C ALA A 112 -8.45 7.71 6.02
N PRO A 113 -8.38 8.92 5.45
CA PRO A 113 -9.49 9.51 4.71
C PRO A 113 -9.79 8.67 3.47
N ARG A 114 -11.06 8.67 3.09
CA ARG A 114 -11.56 7.90 1.95
C ARG A 114 -10.78 8.20 0.68
N ASP A 115 -10.55 9.47 0.38
CA ASP A 115 -9.94 9.91 -0.89
C ASP A 115 -8.51 9.39 -1.02
N LEU A 116 -7.77 9.32 0.09
CA LEU A 116 -6.43 8.72 0.12
C LEU A 116 -6.50 7.21 -0.16
N LYS A 117 -7.45 6.49 0.44
CA LYS A 117 -7.64 5.05 0.17
C LYS A 117 -7.99 4.79 -1.29
N VAL A 118 -8.92 5.57 -1.85
CA VAL A 118 -9.31 5.47 -3.27
C VAL A 118 -8.11 5.73 -4.18
N PHE A 119 -7.30 6.75 -3.87
CA PHE A 119 -6.10 7.07 -4.63
C PHE A 119 -5.07 5.94 -4.66
N TYR A 120 -4.75 5.35 -3.50
CA TYR A 120 -3.82 4.21 -3.48
C TYR A 120 -4.43 2.94 -4.05
N ALA A 121 -5.72 2.70 -3.85
CA ALA A 121 -6.42 1.57 -4.46
C ALA A 121 -6.34 1.65 -5.99
N PHE A 122 -6.57 2.83 -6.57
CA PHE A 122 -6.42 3.07 -8.00
C PHE A 122 -5.01 2.72 -8.48
N LYS A 123 -3.96 3.24 -7.81
CA LYS A 123 -2.57 2.93 -8.12
C LYS A 123 -2.18 1.45 -7.97
N ILE A 124 -2.87 0.72 -7.09
CA ILE A 124 -2.64 -0.72 -6.90
C ILE A 124 -3.31 -1.51 -8.01
N TYR A 125 -4.47 -1.07 -8.51
CA TYR A 125 -5.14 -1.73 -9.62
C TYR A 125 -4.58 -1.36 -10.99
N ASP A 126 -4.01 -0.18 -11.14
CA ASP A 126 -3.29 0.26 -12.33
C ASP A 126 -1.93 -0.46 -12.42
N PHE A 127 -1.84 -1.52 -13.23
CA PHE A 127 -0.63 -2.34 -13.32
C PHE A 127 0.39 -1.80 -14.32
N ASP A 128 -0.05 -1.15 -15.39
CA ASP A 128 0.83 -0.58 -16.40
C ASP A 128 1.17 0.90 -16.16
N GLU A 129 0.59 1.50 -15.13
CA GLU A 129 0.86 2.87 -14.65
C GLU A 129 0.52 3.93 -15.71
N ASP A 130 -0.48 3.66 -16.55
CA ASP A 130 -0.93 4.55 -17.63
C ASP A 130 -1.95 5.61 -17.15
N GLY A 131 -2.43 5.49 -15.90
CA GLY A 131 -3.35 6.42 -15.27
C GLY A 131 -4.83 6.14 -15.56
N VAL A 132 -5.15 5.00 -16.18
CA VAL A 132 -6.52 4.49 -16.35
C VAL A 132 -6.56 3.00 -15.95
N LEU A 133 -7.73 2.46 -15.64
CA LEU A 133 -7.89 1.01 -15.45
C LEU A 133 -8.47 0.41 -16.71
N GLY A 134 -7.60 -0.15 -17.54
CA GLY A 134 -7.99 -0.83 -18.76
C GLY A 134 -8.55 -2.22 -18.50
N ILE A 135 -9.02 -2.88 -19.57
CA ILE A 135 -9.48 -4.27 -19.48
C ILE A 135 -8.36 -5.21 -18.99
N GLY A 136 -7.11 -4.92 -19.34
CA GLY A 136 -5.94 -5.70 -18.90
C GLY A 136 -5.75 -5.67 -17.38
N ASP A 137 -5.92 -4.50 -16.75
CA ASP A 137 -5.80 -4.32 -15.31
C ASP A 137 -6.94 -5.00 -14.57
N LEU A 138 -8.16 -4.83 -15.07
CA LEU A 138 -9.35 -5.48 -14.51
C LEU A 138 -9.25 -7.01 -14.62
N GLU A 139 -8.75 -7.55 -15.73
CA GLU A 139 -8.54 -8.98 -15.87
C GLU A 139 -7.50 -9.50 -14.87
N ARG A 140 -6.37 -8.81 -14.72
CA ARG A 140 -5.32 -9.19 -13.75
C ARG A 140 -5.87 -9.16 -12.32
N THR A 141 -6.60 -8.10 -11.98
CA THR A 141 -7.27 -7.92 -10.70
C THR A 141 -8.27 -9.06 -10.44
N CYS A 142 -9.11 -9.37 -11.42
CA CYS A 142 -10.12 -10.43 -11.31
C CYS A 142 -9.47 -11.81 -11.16
N ARG A 143 -8.42 -12.12 -11.94
CA ARG A 143 -7.65 -13.37 -11.81
C ARG A 143 -6.99 -13.50 -10.43
N GLN A 144 -6.46 -12.41 -9.87
CA GLN A 144 -5.84 -12.43 -8.55
C GLN A 144 -6.87 -12.67 -7.42
N LEU A 145 -8.10 -12.16 -7.57
CA LEU A 145 -9.18 -12.35 -6.59
C LEU A 145 -9.83 -13.73 -6.69
N VAL A 146 -10.09 -14.19 -7.91
CA VAL A 146 -10.85 -15.43 -8.16
C VAL A 146 -9.94 -16.65 -8.30
N GLN A 147 -8.63 -16.44 -8.41
CA GLN A 147 -7.62 -17.48 -8.61
C GLN A 147 -8.02 -18.38 -9.81
N ASP A 148 -8.20 -19.67 -9.60
CA ASP A 148 -8.57 -20.64 -10.63
C ASP A 148 -10.09 -20.90 -10.73
N GLY A 149 -10.90 -20.04 -10.11
CA GLY A 149 -12.35 -20.23 -10.01
C GLY A 149 -13.16 -19.88 -11.27
N LEU A 150 -12.59 -19.15 -12.22
CA LEU A 150 -13.24 -18.72 -13.47
C LEU A 150 -12.34 -18.96 -14.68
N THR A 151 -12.98 -19.25 -15.81
CA THR A 151 -12.30 -19.32 -17.11
C THR A 151 -11.94 -17.93 -17.63
N SER A 152 -10.96 -17.84 -18.53
CA SER A 152 -10.55 -16.58 -19.16
C SER A 152 -11.72 -15.85 -19.83
N GLU A 153 -12.67 -16.59 -20.43
CA GLU A 153 -13.86 -16.02 -21.08
C GLU A 153 -14.84 -15.41 -20.08
N GLU A 154 -15.03 -16.07 -18.94
CA GLU A 154 -15.88 -15.56 -17.85
C GLU A 154 -15.27 -14.31 -17.20
N VAL A 155 -13.95 -14.33 -16.95
CA VAL A 155 -13.23 -13.15 -16.45
C VAL A 155 -13.38 -11.98 -17.40
N TYR A 156 -13.15 -12.19 -18.70
CA TYR A 156 -13.33 -11.15 -19.71
C TYR A 156 -14.75 -10.59 -19.73
N THR A 157 -15.76 -11.47 -19.66
CA THR A 157 -17.18 -11.07 -19.63
C THR A 157 -17.51 -10.23 -18.39
N VAL A 158 -16.95 -10.58 -17.23
CA VAL A 158 -17.12 -9.80 -15.99
C VAL A 158 -16.47 -8.44 -16.14
N CYS A 159 -15.23 -8.37 -16.63
CA CYS A 159 -14.51 -7.12 -16.84
C CYS A 159 -15.24 -6.19 -17.82
N GLN A 160 -15.79 -6.72 -18.92
CA GLN A 160 -16.60 -5.93 -19.85
C GLN A 160 -17.84 -5.34 -19.19
N LYS A 161 -18.58 -6.13 -18.39
CA LYS A 161 -19.75 -5.62 -17.67
C LYS A 161 -19.40 -4.55 -16.65
N VAL A 162 -18.27 -4.71 -15.96
CA VAL A 162 -17.77 -3.69 -15.02
C VAL A 162 -17.51 -2.38 -15.75
N LEU A 163 -16.85 -2.42 -16.92
CA LEU A 163 -16.61 -1.24 -17.75
C LEU A 163 -17.94 -0.63 -18.24
N GLU A 164 -18.84 -1.41 -18.83
CA GLU A 164 -20.14 -0.93 -19.33
C GLU A 164 -20.98 -0.22 -18.25
N GLU A 165 -20.86 -0.62 -16.98
CA GLU A 165 -21.60 -0.01 -15.87
C GLU A 165 -20.89 1.19 -15.21
N SER A 166 -19.57 1.29 -15.39
CA SER A 166 -18.71 2.19 -14.60
C SER A 166 -18.04 3.28 -15.42
N ASP A 167 -17.77 3.02 -16.69
CA ASP A 167 -17.18 3.95 -17.65
C ASP A 167 -18.23 5.00 -18.06
N ILE A 168 -18.06 6.24 -17.58
CA ILE A 168 -19.02 7.33 -17.78
C ILE A 168 -18.81 8.00 -19.14
N ASP A 169 -17.57 8.10 -19.61
CA ASP A 169 -17.22 8.81 -20.83
C ASP A 169 -17.11 7.89 -22.07
N GLY A 170 -17.11 6.57 -21.86
CA GLY A 170 -17.19 5.55 -22.89
C GLY A 170 -15.87 5.33 -23.63
N ASP A 171 -14.73 5.63 -23.00
CA ASP A 171 -13.41 5.49 -23.59
C ASP A 171 -12.88 4.03 -23.54
N GLY A 172 -13.58 3.15 -22.85
CA GLY A 172 -13.24 1.73 -22.70
C GLY A 172 -12.26 1.44 -21.56
N ALA A 173 -11.99 2.43 -20.70
CA ALA A 173 -11.19 2.31 -19.49
C ALA A 173 -11.89 3.04 -18.32
N LEU A 174 -11.37 2.89 -17.10
CA LEU A 174 -11.84 3.69 -15.97
C LEU A 174 -10.80 4.73 -15.61
N SER A 175 -11.15 6.00 -15.78
CA SER A 175 -10.34 7.08 -15.23
C SER A 175 -10.40 7.08 -13.70
N TYR A 176 -9.53 7.86 -13.06
CA TYR A 176 -9.59 8.07 -11.61
C TYR A 176 -10.97 8.53 -11.13
N LEU A 177 -11.66 9.38 -11.91
CA LEU A 177 -12.98 9.91 -11.56
C LEU A 177 -14.05 8.82 -11.65
N ASP A 178 -13.99 7.97 -12.67
CA ASP A 178 -14.91 6.83 -12.82
C ASP A 178 -14.72 5.84 -11.66
N PHE A 179 -13.46 5.52 -11.36
CA PHE A 179 -13.13 4.64 -10.23
C PHE A 179 -13.58 5.22 -8.89
N GLU A 180 -13.35 6.51 -8.65
CA GLU A 180 -13.83 7.19 -7.45
C GLU A 180 -15.36 7.07 -7.32
N HIS A 181 -16.07 7.31 -8.43
CA HIS A 181 -17.53 7.20 -8.48
C HIS A 181 -18.00 5.76 -8.19
N VAL A 182 -17.37 4.73 -8.77
CA VAL A 182 -17.68 3.32 -8.47
C VAL A 182 -17.50 3.01 -6.99
N VAL A 183 -16.38 3.45 -6.40
CA VAL A 183 -16.10 3.23 -4.99
C VAL A 183 -17.05 4.02 -4.08
N THR A 184 -17.57 5.18 -4.50
CA THR A 184 -18.58 5.91 -3.69
C THR A 184 -19.89 5.14 -3.62
N ARG A 185 -20.24 4.44 -4.70
CA ARG A 185 -21.45 3.62 -4.80
C ARG A 185 -21.33 2.26 -4.12
N THR A 186 -20.11 1.85 -3.77
CA THR A 186 -19.81 0.54 -3.17
C THR A 186 -19.22 0.72 -1.77
N PRO A 187 -20.07 0.98 -0.74
CA PRO A 187 -19.59 1.27 0.62
C PRO A 187 -18.76 0.13 1.21
N ASP A 188 -19.01 -1.10 0.77
CA ASP A 188 -18.29 -2.29 1.22
C ASP A 188 -16.80 -2.27 0.83
N PHE A 189 -16.44 -1.64 -0.29
CA PHE A 189 -15.06 -1.56 -0.76
C PHE A 189 -14.14 -0.86 0.25
N ILE A 190 -14.57 0.29 0.79
CA ILE A 190 -13.78 1.04 1.76
C ILE A 190 -13.72 0.31 3.11
N SER A 191 -14.77 -0.45 3.45
CA SER A 191 -14.79 -1.26 4.67
C SER A 191 -13.84 -2.45 4.63
N THR A 192 -13.52 -2.97 3.44
CA THR A 192 -12.58 -4.09 3.27
C THR A 192 -11.16 -3.61 2.94
N PHE A 193 -10.99 -2.36 2.51
CA PHE A 193 -9.70 -1.71 2.26
C PHE A 193 -9.05 -1.17 3.55
N HIS A 194 -8.73 -2.08 4.47
CA HIS A 194 -7.97 -1.78 5.69
C HIS A 194 -7.10 -2.96 6.11
N ILE A 195 -5.97 -2.69 6.78
CA ILE A 195 -5.16 -3.71 7.46
C ILE A 195 -5.31 -3.50 8.96
N ARG A 196 -5.85 -4.49 9.67
CA ARG A 196 -5.95 -4.45 11.13
C ARG A 196 -4.60 -4.86 11.73
N ILE A 197 -4.03 -3.98 12.55
CA ILE A 197 -2.78 -4.16 13.30
C ILE A 197 -3.09 -4.53 14.75
#